data_AF-A0A7X6SPT3-F1
#
_entry.id   AF-A0A7X6SPT3-F1
#
_cell.length_a   1.000
_cell.length_b   1.000
_cell.length_c   1.000
_cell.angle_alpha   90.00
_cell.angle_beta   90.00
_cell.angle_gamma   90.00
#
_symmetry.space_group_name_H-M   'P 1'
#
loop_
_entity.id
_entity.type
_entity.pdbx_description
1 polymer ?
#
loop_
_entity_poly.entity_id
_entity_poly.type
_entity_poly.pdbx_seq_one_letter_code
_entity_poly.pdbx_strand_id
1 'polypeptide(L)'
;DGAVLIEDGKIFAARCPLPITDSINLPAKFGMRHRAAIGISEHTDALVVVVSEESGHITVAESGEIRENITPNELRQILLREKI
;
A
#
# COMPACT_ATOMS: atom_id res chain seq x y z
N ASP A 1 14.12 0.73 5.21
CA ASP A 1 13.51 1.22 3.96
C ASP A 1 12.00 1.26 4.08
N GLY A 2 11.51 2.41 4.54
CA GLY A 2 10.08 2.69 4.73
C GLY A 2 9.37 3.12 3.45
N ALA A 3 8.26 3.82 3.60
CA ALA A 3 7.42 4.24 2.50
C ALA A 3 7.96 5.47 1.76
N VAL A 4 7.47 5.62 0.53
CA VAL A 4 7.54 6.87 -0.23
C VAL A 4 6.16 7.51 -0.16
N LEU A 5 6.12 8.77 0.23
CA LEU A 5 4.90 9.57 0.25
C LEU A 5 4.86 10.41 -1.03
N ILE A 6 3.74 10.33 -1.74
CA ILE A 6 3.49 11.07 -2.97
C ILE A 6 2.27 11.95 -2.73
N GLU A 7 2.41 13.22 -3.04
CA GLU A 7 1.36 14.24 -2.92
C GLU A 7 1.53 15.26 -4.05
N ASP A 8 0.43 15.68 -4.67
CA ASP A 8 0.39 16.60 -5.81
C ASP A 8 1.35 16.20 -6.96
N GLY A 9 1.35 14.91 -7.30
CA GLY A 9 2.19 14.32 -8.34
C GLY A 9 3.69 14.38 -8.05
N LYS A 10 4.11 14.64 -6.81
CA LYS A 10 5.51 14.76 -6.40
C LYS A 10 5.83 13.83 -5.24
N ILE A 11 7.08 13.38 -5.19
CA ILE A 11 7.60 12.68 -4.01
C ILE A 11 7.78 13.72 -2.91
N PHE A 12 6.92 13.67 -1.90
CA PHE A 12 6.99 14.54 -0.72
C PHE A 12 8.12 14.08 0.21
N ALA A 13 8.21 12.77 0.46
CA ALA A 13 9.22 12.19 1.33
C ALA A 13 9.50 10.72 0.97
N ALA A 14 10.63 10.20 1.46
CA ALA A 14 11.02 8.81 1.31
C ALA A 14 11.60 8.27 2.62
N ARG A 15 11.64 6.94 2.74
CA ARG A 15 12.05 6.21 3.96
C ARG A 15 11.17 6.53 5.17
N CYS A 16 9.91 6.88 4.96
CA CYS A 16 8.96 7.21 6.01
C CYS A 16 8.56 5.95 6.80
N PRO A 17 8.69 5.92 8.14
CA PRO A 17 8.07 4.88 8.95
C PRO A 17 6.55 5.07 8.93
N LEU A 18 5.82 3.97 8.84
CA LEU A 18 4.35 3.96 8.85
C LEU A 18 3.83 3.12 10.03
N PRO A 19 2.63 3.42 10.57
CA PRO A 19 1.96 2.51 11.47
C PRO A 19 1.69 1.18 10.78
N ILE A 20 1.70 0.09 11.55
CA ILE A 20 1.31 -1.25 11.08
C ILE A 20 -0.04 -1.58 11.68
N THR A 21 -0.85 -2.34 10.95
CA THR A 21 -2.12 -2.84 11.49
C THR A 21 -1.87 -3.85 12.62
N ASP A 22 -2.70 -3.76 13.67
CA ASP A 22 -2.77 -4.72 14.77
C ASP A 22 -3.66 -5.94 14.43
N SER A 23 -4.21 -5.98 13.21
CA SER A 23 -5.08 -7.08 12.78
C SER A 23 -4.34 -8.42 12.85
N ILE A 24 -4.87 -9.31 13.70
CA ILE A 24 -4.33 -10.66 13.94
C ILE A 24 -4.72 -11.66 12.84
N ASN A 25 -5.75 -11.35 12.05
CA ASN A 25 -6.29 -12.23 11.02
C ASN A 25 -5.70 -11.94 9.64
N LEU A 26 -4.37 -11.81 9.56
CA LEU A 26 -3.68 -11.61 8.29
C LEU A 26 -3.03 -12.89 7.77
N PRO A 27 -3.06 -13.13 6.44
CA PRO A 27 -2.32 -14.22 5.82
C PRO A 27 -0.84 -14.25 6.25
N ALA A 28 -0.30 -15.43 6.54
CA ALA A 28 1.09 -15.59 7.00
C ALA A 28 2.13 -15.07 5.98
N LYS A 29 1.78 -15.02 4.69
CA LYS A 29 2.58 -14.44 3.60
C LYS A 29 2.75 -12.92 3.69
N PHE A 30 1.98 -12.22 4.53
CA PHE A 30 2.06 -10.77 4.65
C PHE A 30 3.19 -10.34 5.57
N GLY A 31 4.30 -9.94 4.95
CA GLY A 31 5.41 -9.27 5.61
C GLY A 31 5.09 -7.82 6.02
N MET A 32 6.10 -7.13 6.56
CA MET A 32 5.97 -5.80 7.18
C MET A 32 5.42 -4.72 6.23
N ARG A 33 5.74 -4.76 4.93
CA ARG A 33 5.22 -3.77 3.95
C ARG A 33 3.71 -3.86 3.78
N HIS A 34 3.16 -5.08 3.76
CA HIS A 34 1.71 -5.30 3.67
C HIS A 34 1.01 -4.80 4.95
N ARG A 35 1.58 -5.13 6.11
CA ARG A 35 1.03 -4.68 7.41
C ARG A 35 1.08 -3.16 7.56
N ALA A 36 2.15 -2.53 7.10
CA ALA A 36 2.27 -1.08 7.06
C ALA A 36 1.23 -0.45 6.12
N ALA A 37 1.03 -1.05 4.94
CA ALA A 37 0.05 -0.55 3.97
C ALA A 37 -1.39 -0.60 4.48
N ILE A 38 -1.77 -1.68 5.17
CA ILE A 38 -3.07 -1.77 5.84
C ILE A 38 -3.13 -0.76 6.99
N GLY A 39 -2.10 -0.72 7.85
CA GLY A 39 -2.08 0.16 9.02
C GLY A 39 -2.23 1.63 8.67
N ILE A 40 -1.50 2.13 7.66
CA ILE A 40 -1.65 3.53 7.26
C ILE A 40 -3.01 3.80 6.60
N SER A 41 -3.58 2.84 5.86
CA SER A 41 -4.88 3.01 5.17
C SER A 41 -6.08 2.85 6.11
N GLU A 42 -5.90 2.27 7.30
CA GLU A 42 -6.88 2.28 8.38
C GLU A 42 -7.01 3.68 9.02
N HIS A 43 -5.95 4.48 8.98
CA HIS A 43 -5.86 5.77 9.66
C HIS A 43 -5.95 6.99 8.72
N THR A 44 -5.95 6.76 7.41
CA THR A 44 -5.93 7.81 6.38
C THR A 44 -6.79 7.39 5.19
N ASP A 45 -7.10 8.34 4.31
CA ASP A 45 -7.71 8.10 3.01
C ASP A 45 -6.67 7.75 1.92
N ALA A 46 -5.43 7.48 2.30
CA ALA A 46 -4.36 7.21 1.35
C ALA A 46 -4.57 5.86 0.62
N LEU A 47 -4.44 5.89 -0.70
CA LEU A 47 -4.23 4.71 -1.52
C LEU A 47 -2.78 4.24 -1.39
N VAL A 48 -2.57 3.00 -0.94
CA VAL A 48 -1.22 2.45 -0.74
C VAL A 48 -0.94 1.33 -1.71
N VAL A 49 0.20 1.42 -2.41
CA VAL A 49 0.66 0.40 -3.35
C VAL A 49 1.86 -0.32 -2.77
N VAL A 50 1.82 -1.65 -2.76
CA VAL A 50 2.89 -2.52 -2.28
C VAL A 50 3.30 -3.46 -3.41
N VAL A 51 4.60 -3.63 -3.60
CA VAL A 51 5.16 -4.72 -4.40
C VAL A 51 5.83 -5.69 -3.45
N SER A 52 5.42 -6.95 -3.51
CA SER A 52 6.01 -8.02 -2.69
C SER A 52 7.45 -8.27 -3.13
N GLU A 53 8.40 -8.18 -2.20
CA GLU A 53 9.80 -8.52 -2.46
C GLU A 53 9.99 -10.02 -2.74
N GLU A 54 9.11 -10.87 -2.20
CA GLU A 54 9.21 -12.32 -2.35
C GLU A 54 8.62 -12.80 -3.67
N SER A 55 7.47 -12.25 -4.09
CA SER A 55 6.71 -12.75 -5.24
C SER A 55 6.63 -11.78 -6.42
N GLY A 56 7.01 -10.51 -6.23
CA GLY A 56 6.82 -9.46 -7.23
C GLY A 56 5.35 -9.05 -7.46
N HIS A 57 4.40 -9.63 -6.74
CA HIS A 57 2.98 -9.30 -6.88
C HIS A 57 2.70 -7.88 -6.39
N ILE A 58 1.81 -7.19 -7.12
CA ILE A 58 1.29 -5.89 -6.73
C ILE A 58 0.09 -6.10 -5.83
N THR A 59 0.05 -5.37 -4.74
CA THR A 59 -1.04 -5.35 -3.78
C THR A 59 -1.41 -3.90 -3.51
N VAL A 60 -2.69 -3.61 -3.40
CA VAL A 60 -3.21 -2.28 -3.06
C VAL A 60 -3.94 -2.36 -1.73
N ALA A 61 -3.73 -1.37 -0.87
CA ALA A 61 -4.47 -1.21 0.38
C ALA A 61 -5.15 0.16 0.44
N GLU A 62 -6.39 0.20 0.88
CA GLU A 62 -7.23 1.39 0.95
C GLU A 62 -8.31 1.18 2.01
N SER A 63 -8.54 2.15 2.89
CA SER A 63 -9.57 2.08 3.94
C SER A 63 -9.47 0.81 4.81
N GLY A 64 -8.26 0.34 5.09
CA GLY A 64 -7.98 -0.89 5.84
C GLY A 64 -8.26 -2.20 5.10
N GLU A 65 -8.75 -2.16 3.86
CA GLU A 65 -8.90 -3.34 3.01
C GLU A 65 -7.66 -3.55 2.15
N ILE A 66 -7.43 -4.81 1.75
CA ILE A 66 -6.30 -5.18 0.89
C ILE A 66 -6.78 -5.98 -0.32
N ARG A 67 -6.26 -5.64 -1.49
CA ARG A 67 -6.51 -6.32 -2.76
C ARG A 67 -5.19 -6.82 -3.33
N GLU A 68 -5.02 -8.13 -3.34
CA GLU A 68 -3.81 -8.80 -3.78
C GLU A 68 -3.80 -9.11 -5.28
N ASN A 69 -2.61 -9.40 -5.80
CA ASN A 69 -2.39 -9.92 -7.15
C ASN A 69 -2.99 -9.03 -8.25
N ILE A 70 -2.85 -7.72 -8.06
CA ILE A 70 -3.31 -6.71 -9.00
C ILE A 70 -2.38 -6.71 -10.20
N THR A 71 -2.95 -6.72 -11.40
CA THR A 71 -2.17 -6.59 -12.62
C THR A 71 -1.71 -5.15 -12.81
N PRO A 72 -0.59 -4.90 -13.53
CA PRO A 72 -0.17 -3.53 -13.83
C PRO A 72 -1.24 -2.68 -14.54
N ASN A 73 -2.09 -3.31 -15.35
CA ASN A 73 -3.18 -2.60 -16.03
C ASN A 73 -4.31 -2.23 -15.05
N GLU A 74 -4.69 -3.12 -14.13
CA GLU A 74 -5.65 -2.79 -13.06
C GLU A 74 -5.12 -1.68 -12.16
N LEU A 75 -3.85 -1.75 -11.75
CA LEU A 75 -3.21 -0.69 -10.96
C LEU A 75 -3.30 0.64 -11.70
N ARG A 76 -3.01 0.67 -13.01
CA ARG A 76 -3.15 1.88 -13.82
C ARG A 76 -4.57 2.43 -13.81
N GLN A 77 -5.59 1.57 -13.91
CA GLN A 77 -6.98 2.01 -13.85
C GLN A 77 -7.38 2.56 -12.48
N ILE A 78 -6.85 1.98 -11.40
CA ILE A 78 -7.04 2.48 -10.02
C ILE A 78 -6.42 3.88 -9.90
N LEU A 79 -5.14 4.03 -10.26
CA LEU A 79 -4.42 5.30 -10.14
C LEU A 79 -4.99 6.42 -11.01
N LEU A 80 -5.62 6.11 -12.15
CA LEU A 80 -6.27 7.11 -13.01
C LEU A 80 -7.58 7.65 -12.42
N ARG A 81 -8.17 6.97 -11.43
CA ARG A 81 -9.37 7.44 -10.72
C ARG A 81 -9.01 8.34 -9.54
N GLU A 82 -7.85 8.13 -8.96
CA GLU A 82 -7.33 8.94 -7.87
C GLU A 82 -6.77 10.27 -8.37
N LYS A 83 -6.93 11.33 -7.57
CA LYS A 83 -6.23 12.59 -7.76
C LYS A 83 -4.90 12.50 -7.01
N ILE A 84 -3.83 12.18 -7.75
CA ILE A 84 -2.45 12.10 -7.23
C ILE A 84 -1.78 13.46 -7.33
#